data_AF-A0A6I1VQY9-F1
#
_entry.id   AF-A0A6I1VQY9-F1
#
_cell.length_a   1.000
_cell.length_b   1.000
_cell.length_c   1.000
_cell.angle_alpha   90.00
_cell.angle_beta   90.00
_cell.angle_gamma   90.00
#
_symmetry.space_group_name_H-M   'P 1'
#
loop_
_entity.id
_entity.type
_entity.pdbx_description
1 polymer ?
#
loop_
_entity_poly.entity_id
_entity_poly.type
_entity_poly.pdbx_seq_one_letter_code
_entity_poly.pdbx_strand_id
1 'polypeptide(L)'
;ASRWLGPLAGLAAGGLLASMFMGGGFQGMQFFDILIMAVIAFLIFRFIAARRRKQADMMAPAGHAPMQREAFDAKPAASIFGGSAAPAARPVINAPAWFNEQNFLEAARNHFQSLQQHWDANEMDKIAEFVTPQMLDFLKRERAELGDGFQSTYIDNLTVQLDGLDDRADKTIATLTFSGVSKNSRFDQGEAFSESWNMERQQGDNQPWLVAGIRQNG
;
A
#
# COMPACT_ATOMS: atom_id res chain seq x y z
N ALA A 1 10.37 59.38 34.18
CA ALA A 1 10.70 57.95 34.36
C ALA A 1 10.50 57.22 33.03
N SER A 2 11.20 56.10 32.87
CA SER A 2 11.64 55.48 31.61
C SER A 2 10.57 54.88 30.69
N ARG A 3 10.85 55.05 29.38
CA ARG A 3 10.73 54.13 28.22
C ARG A 3 10.04 52.76 28.43
N TRP A 4 9.15 52.41 27.49
CA TRP A 4 9.07 51.12 26.76
C TRP A 4 8.34 51.44 25.42
N LEU A 5 9.02 51.55 24.27
CA LEU A 5 9.22 50.49 23.24
C LEU A 5 7.89 49.79 22.91
N GLY A 6 7.26 49.88 21.74
CA GLY A 6 7.70 49.98 20.35
C GLY A 6 6.79 49.04 19.50
N PRO A 7 6.60 49.27 18.20
CA PRO A 7 5.51 48.70 17.39
C PRO A 7 5.86 47.35 16.73
N LEU A 8 4.89 46.44 16.60
CA LEU A 8 4.94 45.25 15.73
C LEU A 8 3.57 45.15 15.03
N ALA A 9 3.41 45.49 13.76
CA ALA A 9 3.94 44.82 12.56
C ALA A 9 3.39 43.38 12.39
N GLY A 10 2.56 43.20 11.35
CA GLY A 10 2.00 41.92 10.89
C GLY A 10 0.67 41.61 11.57
N LEU A 11 -0.45 41.36 10.90
CA LEU A 11 -0.64 40.62 9.66
C LEU A 11 -1.98 41.03 9.02
N ALA A 12 -1.95 41.97 8.08
CA ALA A 12 -2.98 42.06 7.03
C ALA A 12 -2.63 41.09 5.88
N ALA A 13 -2.28 39.85 6.22
CA ALA A 13 -1.90 38.80 5.28
C ALA A 13 -2.86 37.60 5.33
N GLY A 14 -4.09 37.81 5.80
CA GLY A 14 -5.17 36.83 5.71
C GLY A 14 -6.10 37.03 4.51
N GLY A 15 -5.93 38.10 3.74
CA GLY A 15 -6.85 38.45 2.64
C GLY A 15 -6.50 37.85 1.27
N LEU A 16 -5.23 37.50 1.02
CA LEU A 16 -4.79 37.01 -0.29
C LEU A 16 -4.99 35.50 -0.48
N LEU A 17 -5.06 34.73 0.62
CA LEU A 17 -5.31 33.28 0.53
C LEU A 17 -6.79 32.97 0.29
N ALA A 18 -7.70 33.83 0.76
CA ALA A 18 -9.13 33.67 0.49
C ALA A 18 -9.49 33.91 -0.99
N SER A 19 -8.72 34.75 -1.71
CA SER A 19 -8.95 35.00 -3.14
C SER A 19 -8.37 33.94 -4.08
N MET A 20 -7.53 33.01 -3.60
CA MET A 20 -7.00 31.93 -4.45
C MET A 20 -7.88 30.68 -4.48
N PHE A 21 -8.84 30.56 -3.56
CA PHE A 21 -9.69 29.36 -3.46
C PHE A 21 -11.14 29.60 -3.91
N MET A 22 -11.56 30.85 -4.06
CA MET A 22 -12.93 31.24 -4.43
C MET A 22 -12.92 32.29 -5.55
N GLY A 23 -12.63 31.84 -6.78
CA GLY A 23 -12.93 32.62 -7.98
C GLY A 23 -11.84 32.61 -9.06
N GLY A 24 -12.09 31.88 -10.15
CA GLY A 24 -11.54 32.09 -11.51
C GLY A 24 -10.04 32.37 -11.64
N GLY A 25 -9.24 31.34 -11.94
CA GLY A 25 -7.78 31.51 -12.07
C GLY A 25 -7.08 30.54 -13.03
N PHE A 26 -7.74 30.07 -14.10
CA PHE A 26 -6.98 29.62 -15.27
C PHE A 26 -6.49 30.86 -16.02
N GLN A 27 -5.34 31.41 -15.62
CA GLN A 27 -4.64 32.38 -16.47
C GLN A 27 -3.12 32.36 -16.21
N GLY A 28 -2.41 31.61 -17.07
CA GLY A 28 -0.97 31.67 -17.26
C GLY A 28 -0.18 30.62 -16.48
N MET A 29 0.57 29.77 -17.20
CA MET A 29 1.63 28.96 -16.60
C MET A 29 2.57 29.89 -15.83
N GLN A 30 2.55 29.82 -14.50
CA GLN A 30 3.48 30.59 -13.69
C GLN A 30 4.89 30.06 -13.96
N PHE A 31 5.86 30.97 -14.11
CA PHE A 31 7.29 30.63 -14.24
C PHE A 31 7.77 29.72 -13.10
N PHE A 32 7.08 29.79 -11.96
CA PHE A 32 7.28 28.96 -10.77
C PHE A 32 6.90 27.48 -10.98
N ASP A 33 5.81 27.19 -11.72
CA ASP A 33 5.40 25.81 -12.03
C ASP A 33 6.39 25.14 -12.98
N ILE A 34 6.92 25.90 -13.95
CA ILE A 34 7.96 25.43 -14.88
C ILE A 34 9.26 25.13 -14.12
N LEU A 35 9.61 25.94 -13.12
CA LEU A 35 10.80 25.74 -12.30
C LEU A 35 10.68 24.47 -11.42
N ILE A 36 9.51 24.25 -10.82
CA ILE A 36 9.21 23.03 -10.06
C ILE A 36 9.30 21.78 -10.96
N MET A 37 8.69 21.84 -12.15
CA MET A 37 8.75 20.74 -13.12
C MET A 37 10.18 20.46 -13.62
N ALA A 38 11.02 21.50 -13.79
CA ALA A 38 12.42 21.35 -14.17
C ALA A 38 13.26 20.67 -13.06
N VAL A 39 13.00 21.01 -11.78
CA VAL A 39 13.67 20.36 -10.64
C VAL A 39 13.28 18.89 -10.55
N ILE A 40 11.99 18.56 -10.71
CA ILE A 40 11.50 17.17 -10.71
C ILE A 40 12.13 16.38 -11.86
N ALA A 41 12.15 16.91 -13.07
CA ALA A 41 12.77 16.27 -14.22
C ALA A 41 14.29 16.05 -14.04
N PHE A 42 14.99 17.03 -13.43
CA PHE A 42 16.42 16.92 -13.11
C PHE A 42 16.71 15.81 -12.09
N LEU A 43 15.87 15.66 -11.06
CA LEU A 43 16.02 14.61 -10.06
C LEU A 43 15.80 13.22 -10.66
N ILE A 44 14.79 13.06 -11.52
CA ILE A 44 14.53 11.80 -12.25
C ILE A 44 15.72 11.44 -13.14
N PHE A 45 16.21 12.40 -13.94
CA PHE A 45 17.33 12.17 -14.86
C PHE A 45 18.62 11.83 -14.10
N ARG A 46 18.90 12.53 -12.99
CA ARG A 46 20.09 12.28 -12.16
C ARG A 46 20.05 10.88 -11.52
N PHE A 47 18.88 10.42 -11.10
CA PHE A 47 18.72 9.10 -10.48
C PHE A 47 18.89 7.96 -11.50
N ILE A 48 18.35 8.12 -12.71
CA ILE A 48 18.52 7.16 -13.81
C ILE A 48 19.99 7.11 -14.28
N ALA A 49 20.63 8.27 -14.42
CA ALA A 49 22.04 8.36 -14.82
C ALA A 49 23.00 7.76 -13.76
N ALA A 50 22.69 7.92 -12.47
CA ALA A 50 23.45 7.31 -11.38
C ALA A 50 23.33 5.77 -11.39
N ARG A 51 22.18 5.23 -11.81
CA ARG A 51 21.94 3.78 -11.91
C ARG A 51 22.69 3.14 -13.08
N ARG A 52 22.84 3.84 -14.21
CA ARG A 52 23.61 3.35 -15.38
C ARG A 52 25.13 3.32 -15.16
N ARG A 53 25.68 4.20 -14.32
CA ARG A 53 27.12 4.18 -14.00
C ARG A 53 27.54 2.96 -13.17
N LYS A 54 26.62 2.34 -12.43
CA LYS A 54 26.91 1.11 -11.67
C LYS A 54 26.88 -0.18 -12.50
N GLN A 55 26.50 -0.13 -13.78
CA GLN A 55 26.46 -1.28 -14.69
C GLN A 55 27.61 -1.33 -15.70
N ALA A 56 28.53 -0.36 -15.68
CA ALA A 56 29.63 -0.26 -16.66
C ALA A 56 30.97 -0.88 -16.21
N ASP A 57 31.11 -1.35 -14.96
CA ASP A 57 32.38 -1.84 -14.40
C ASP A 57 32.51 -3.37 -14.28
N MET A 58 31.75 -4.14 -15.06
CA MET A 58 31.98 -5.59 -15.19
C MET A 58 32.00 -6.04 -16.65
N MET A 59 33.10 -5.75 -17.33
CA MET A 59 33.48 -6.46 -18.55
C MET A 59 35.00 -6.63 -18.56
N ALA A 60 35.47 -7.80 -18.12
CA ALA A 60 36.85 -8.24 -18.31
C ALA A 60 36.85 -9.55 -19.12
N PRO A 61 37.64 -9.67 -20.19
CA PRO A 61 37.70 -10.85 -21.03
C PRO A 61 38.81 -11.80 -20.54
N ALA A 62 38.51 -13.09 -20.40
CA ALA A 62 39.52 -14.12 -20.19
C ALA A 62 39.29 -15.25 -21.19
N GLY A 63 40.29 -15.47 -22.04
CA GLY A 63 40.30 -16.49 -23.06
C GLY A 63 40.79 -17.86 -22.58
N HIS A 64 40.99 -18.70 -23.58
CA HIS A 64 41.60 -20.04 -23.61
C HIS A 64 40.65 -21.24 -23.45
N ALA A 65 40.53 -21.95 -24.59
CA ALA A 65 39.97 -23.28 -24.81
C ALA A 65 41.02 -24.38 -24.54
N PRO A 66 40.82 -25.65 -24.95
CA PRO A 66 39.79 -26.63 -24.56
C PRO A 66 40.44 -27.95 -24.07
N MET A 67 39.68 -28.87 -23.47
CA MET A 67 40.05 -30.30 -23.52
C MET A 67 38.83 -31.21 -23.34
N GLN A 68 38.57 -32.01 -24.37
CA GLN A 68 37.66 -33.15 -24.40
C GLN A 68 38.24 -34.33 -23.60
N ARG A 69 37.39 -35.11 -22.93
CA ARG A 69 37.50 -36.58 -23.00
C ARG A 69 36.18 -37.27 -22.65
N GLU A 70 35.87 -38.27 -23.47
CA GLU A 70 34.63 -39.04 -23.54
C GLU A 70 34.35 -40.01 -22.37
N ALA A 71 33.03 -40.23 -22.21
CA ALA A 71 32.30 -41.48 -21.98
C ALA A 71 32.67 -42.40 -20.80
N PHE A 72 31.71 -42.58 -19.90
CA PHE A 72 31.34 -43.91 -19.39
C PHE A 72 29.82 -44.01 -19.19
N ASP A 73 29.28 -45.07 -19.80
CA ASP A 73 27.90 -45.53 -19.78
C ASP A 73 27.50 -45.99 -18.36
N ALA A 74 26.41 -45.43 -17.81
CA ALA A 74 25.79 -45.95 -16.59
C ALA A 74 24.27 -45.72 -16.62
N LYS A 75 23.54 -46.83 -16.69
CA LYS A 75 22.07 -46.96 -16.62
C LYS A 75 21.49 -46.15 -15.44
N PRO A 76 20.34 -45.46 -15.61
CA PRO A 76 19.73 -44.76 -14.49
C PRO A 76 19.07 -45.77 -13.55
N ALA A 77 19.65 -45.92 -12.35
CA ALA A 77 18.96 -46.47 -11.21
C ALA A 77 17.92 -45.45 -10.72
N ALA A 78 16.67 -45.89 -10.59
CA ALA A 78 15.57 -45.11 -10.08
C ALA A 78 15.93 -44.52 -8.71
N SER A 79 16.05 -43.19 -8.65
CA SER A 79 16.24 -42.46 -7.41
C SER A 79 14.89 -42.32 -6.70
N ILE A 80 14.69 -43.15 -5.67
CA ILE A 80 13.54 -43.13 -4.74
C ILE A 80 13.75 -42.03 -3.68
N PHE A 81 14.12 -40.82 -4.09
CA PHE A 81 14.18 -39.66 -3.21
C PHE A 81 14.06 -38.38 -4.04
N GLY A 82 12.87 -38.21 -4.62
CA GLY A 82 12.50 -37.08 -5.46
C GLY A 82 11.02 -36.78 -5.28
N GLY A 83 10.59 -36.64 -4.03
CA GLY A 83 9.27 -36.08 -3.73
C GLY A 83 9.35 -34.58 -3.91
N SER A 84 9.18 -34.09 -5.14
CA SER A 84 8.73 -32.73 -5.37
C SER A 84 7.52 -32.52 -4.47
N ALA A 85 7.63 -31.63 -3.47
CA ALA A 85 6.46 -31.18 -2.74
C ALA A 85 5.50 -30.64 -3.78
N ALA A 86 4.42 -31.38 -4.04
CA ALA A 86 3.33 -30.89 -4.86
C ALA A 86 2.90 -29.56 -4.23
N PRO A 87 2.75 -28.47 -5.01
CA PRO A 87 2.22 -27.23 -4.46
C PRO A 87 0.91 -27.59 -3.77
N ALA A 88 0.80 -27.25 -2.48
CA ALA A 88 -0.42 -27.43 -1.73
C ALA A 88 -1.56 -26.85 -2.57
N ALA A 89 -2.54 -27.69 -2.94
CA ALA A 89 -3.66 -27.26 -3.76
C ALA A 89 -4.32 -26.09 -3.03
N ARG A 90 -4.28 -24.91 -3.65
CA ARG A 90 -5.02 -23.75 -3.14
C ARG A 90 -6.49 -24.16 -3.07
N PRO A 91 -7.19 -23.86 -1.97
CA PRO A 91 -8.62 -24.16 -1.87
C PRO A 91 -9.33 -23.58 -3.09
N VAL A 92 -10.19 -24.39 -3.73
CA VAL A 92 -10.99 -23.93 -4.87
C VAL A 92 -11.98 -22.92 -4.33
N ILE A 93 -11.79 -21.65 -4.67
CA ILE A 93 -12.73 -20.59 -4.33
C ILE A 93 -13.93 -20.73 -5.27
N ASN A 94 -15.08 -21.16 -4.73
CA ASN A 94 -16.34 -21.21 -5.47
C ASN A 94 -16.93 -19.80 -5.55
N ALA A 95 -16.43 -19.01 -6.49
CA ALA A 95 -16.89 -17.65 -6.67
C ALA A 95 -18.23 -17.58 -7.44
N PRO A 96 -19.18 -16.73 -7.01
CA PRO A 96 -20.38 -16.44 -7.80
C PRO A 96 -20.05 -15.87 -9.17
N ALA A 97 -20.92 -16.10 -10.17
CA ALA A 97 -20.68 -15.66 -11.54
C ALA A 97 -20.52 -14.13 -11.71
N TRP A 98 -21.05 -13.35 -10.77
CA TRP A 98 -20.93 -11.89 -10.75
C TRP A 98 -19.61 -11.40 -10.14
N PHE A 99 -18.88 -12.26 -9.42
CA PHE A 99 -17.68 -11.88 -8.69
C PHE A 99 -16.46 -11.86 -9.61
N ASN A 100 -15.75 -10.73 -9.63
CA ASN A 100 -14.49 -10.58 -10.32
C ASN A 100 -13.36 -10.41 -9.30
N GLU A 101 -12.53 -11.43 -9.16
CA GLU A 101 -11.43 -11.45 -8.17
C GLU A 101 -10.43 -10.32 -8.38
N GLN A 102 -10.02 -10.06 -9.63
CA GLN A 102 -9.02 -9.04 -9.92
C GLN A 102 -9.50 -7.64 -9.49
N ASN A 103 -10.71 -7.26 -9.92
CA ASN A 103 -11.32 -5.99 -9.55
C ASN A 103 -11.54 -5.91 -8.03
N PHE A 104 -11.91 -7.02 -7.40
CA PHE A 104 -12.08 -7.09 -5.95
C PHE A 104 -10.77 -6.87 -5.20
N LEU A 105 -9.67 -7.50 -5.63
CA LEU A 105 -8.35 -7.33 -5.00
C LEU A 105 -7.80 -5.91 -5.18
N GLU A 106 -8.02 -5.30 -6.35
CA GLU A 106 -7.67 -3.90 -6.59
C GLU A 106 -8.48 -2.95 -5.68
N ALA A 107 -9.80 -3.19 -5.56
CA ALA A 107 -10.66 -2.43 -4.66
C ALA A 107 -10.26 -2.63 -3.18
N ALA A 108 -9.94 -3.85 -2.77
CA ALA A 108 -9.51 -4.18 -1.42
C ALA A 108 -8.21 -3.47 -1.04
N ARG A 109 -7.27 -3.35 -1.98
CA ARG A 109 -6.03 -2.56 -1.78
C ARG A 109 -6.32 -1.09 -1.52
N ASN A 110 -7.24 -0.49 -2.27
CA ASN A 110 -7.65 0.90 -2.06
C ASN A 110 -8.40 1.07 -0.73
N HIS A 111 -9.23 0.08 -0.38
CA HIS A 111 -9.96 0.05 0.87
C HIS A 111 -9.00 0.03 2.07
N PHE A 112 -7.97 -0.82 2.01
CA PHE A 112 -6.91 -0.87 3.00
C PHE A 112 -6.20 0.48 3.18
N GLN A 113 -5.76 1.09 2.08
CA GLN A 113 -5.07 2.40 2.13
C GLN A 113 -5.96 3.51 2.69
N SER A 114 -7.23 3.54 2.29
CA SER A 114 -8.20 4.54 2.76
C SER A 114 -8.45 4.38 4.27
N LEU A 115 -8.63 3.14 4.74
CA LEU A 115 -8.80 2.88 6.16
C LEU A 115 -7.58 3.32 6.98
N GLN A 116 -6.37 3.01 6.51
CA GLN A 116 -5.11 3.46 7.14
C GLN A 116 -5.02 5.00 7.19
N GLN A 117 -5.35 5.68 6.10
CA GLN A 117 -5.34 7.14 6.05
C GLN A 117 -6.33 7.76 7.05
N HIS A 118 -7.56 7.25 7.11
CA HIS A 118 -8.58 7.76 8.04
C HIS A 118 -8.28 7.40 9.50
N TRP A 119 -7.67 6.23 9.73
CA TRP A 119 -7.16 5.84 11.04
C TRP A 119 -6.09 6.82 11.52
N ASP A 120 -5.12 7.12 10.67
CA ASP A 120 -4.03 8.04 10.99
C ASP A 120 -4.52 9.46 11.31
N ALA A 121 -5.50 9.92 10.53
CA ALA A 121 -6.15 11.21 10.70
C ALA A 121 -7.17 11.26 11.85
N ASN A 122 -7.44 10.13 12.52
CA ASN A 122 -8.49 10.00 13.54
C ASN A 122 -9.90 10.36 13.04
N GLU A 123 -10.22 10.04 11.79
CA GLU A 123 -11.50 10.36 11.14
C GLU A 123 -12.50 9.21 11.31
N MET A 124 -12.92 8.94 12.56
CA MET A 124 -13.82 7.80 12.87
C MET A 124 -15.15 7.83 12.10
N ASP A 125 -15.67 9.03 11.81
CA ASP A 125 -16.90 9.19 11.01
C ASP A 125 -16.71 8.72 9.56
N LYS A 126 -15.49 8.84 9.02
CA LYS A 126 -15.13 8.32 7.70
C LYS A 126 -14.91 6.81 7.72
N ILE A 127 -14.26 6.31 8.77
CA ILE A 127 -14.06 4.86 8.97
C ILE A 127 -15.39 4.10 8.99
N ALA A 128 -16.46 4.71 9.51
CA ALA A 128 -17.79 4.11 9.55
C ALA A 128 -18.36 3.70 8.17
N GLU A 129 -17.86 4.28 7.08
CA GLU A 129 -18.26 3.93 5.71
C GLU A 129 -17.60 2.62 5.21
N PHE A 130 -16.54 2.18 5.87
CA PHE A 130 -15.66 1.07 5.44
C PHE A 130 -15.85 -0.19 6.29
N VAL A 131 -16.40 -0.07 7.49
CA VAL A 131 -16.44 -1.14 8.48
C VAL A 131 -17.86 -1.40 8.97
N THR A 132 -18.11 -2.60 9.51
CA THR A 132 -19.40 -2.87 10.15
C THR A 132 -19.56 -2.06 11.44
N PRO A 133 -20.79 -1.80 11.92
CA PRO A 133 -20.99 -1.06 13.17
C PRO A 133 -20.24 -1.68 14.38
N GLN A 134 -20.19 -3.01 14.43
CA GLN A 134 -19.49 -3.76 15.48
C GLN A 134 -17.97 -3.53 15.42
N MET A 135 -17.40 -3.52 14.21
CA MET A 135 -15.99 -3.22 14.00
C MET A 135 -15.68 -1.74 14.29
N LEU A 136 -16.56 -0.82 13.93
CA LEU A 136 -16.40 0.61 14.25
C LEU A 136 -16.28 0.83 15.75
N ASP A 137 -17.15 0.20 16.54
CA ASP A 137 -17.11 0.30 18.00
C ASP A 137 -15.81 -0.26 18.58
N PHE A 138 -15.28 -1.32 17.99
CA PHE A 138 -13.97 -1.87 18.35
C PHE A 138 -12.85 -0.87 18.05
N LEU A 139 -12.77 -0.37 16.82
CA LEU A 139 -11.75 0.59 16.39
C LEU A 139 -11.78 1.90 17.21
N LYS A 140 -12.97 2.38 17.58
CA LYS A 140 -13.10 3.56 18.46
C LYS A 140 -12.45 3.35 19.83
N ARG A 141 -12.59 2.16 20.41
CA ARG A 141 -11.96 1.82 21.70
C ARG A 141 -10.45 1.74 21.55
N GLU A 142 -9.97 1.02 20.53
CA GLU A 142 -8.54 0.90 20.25
C GLU A 142 -7.90 2.28 19.99
N ARG A 143 -8.58 3.15 19.24
CA ARG A 143 -8.09 4.52 19.00
C ARG A 143 -8.05 5.34 20.28
N ALA A 144 -9.04 5.21 21.16
CA ALA A 144 -9.07 5.90 22.44
C ALA A 144 -7.92 5.48 23.37
N GLU A 145 -7.49 4.21 23.29
CA GLU A 145 -6.33 3.69 24.05
C GLU A 145 -4.99 4.25 23.56
N LEU A 146 -4.88 4.59 22.27
CA LEU A 146 -3.69 5.23 21.69
C LEU A 146 -3.53 6.71 22.08
N GLY A 147 -4.61 7.36 22.54
CA GLY A 147 -4.64 8.77 22.91
C GLY A 147 -4.50 9.74 21.73
N ASP A 148 -4.18 11.00 22.03
CA ASP A 148 -4.16 12.11 21.06
C ASP A 148 -2.89 12.17 20.18
N GLY A 149 -2.05 11.12 20.22
CA GLY A 149 -0.84 11.04 19.42
C GLY A 149 -1.15 10.98 17.92
N PHE A 150 -0.46 11.80 17.14
CA PHE A 150 -0.44 11.67 15.68
C PHE A 150 0.05 10.28 15.31
N GLN A 151 -0.73 9.58 14.50
CA GLN A 151 -0.31 8.33 13.87
C GLN A 151 0.14 8.64 12.45
N SER A 152 1.14 7.92 11.98
CA SER A 152 1.59 8.01 10.59
C SER A 152 2.12 6.65 10.20
N THR A 153 1.39 5.98 9.32
CA THR A 153 1.72 4.66 8.82
C THR A 153 2.00 4.75 7.32
N TYR A 154 3.19 4.30 6.93
CA TYR A 154 3.57 4.11 5.54
C TYR A 154 3.67 2.62 5.25
N ILE A 155 3.09 2.19 4.14
CA ILE A 155 3.02 0.78 3.76
C ILE A 155 3.80 0.58 2.47
N ASP A 156 4.89 -0.19 2.56
CA ASP A 156 5.70 -0.59 1.43
C ASP A 156 5.38 -2.04 1.02
N ASN A 157 5.45 -2.31 -0.29
CA ASN A 157 5.30 -3.64 -0.87
C ASN A 157 4.01 -4.37 -0.48
N LEU A 158 2.91 -3.63 -0.33
CA LEU A 158 1.60 -4.21 -0.01
C LEU A 158 1.23 -5.30 -1.03
N THR A 159 0.92 -6.48 -0.52
CA THR A 159 0.37 -7.61 -1.27
C THR A 159 -1.00 -7.92 -0.69
N VAL A 160 -1.92 -8.34 -1.55
CA VAL A 160 -3.26 -8.77 -1.16
C VAL A 160 -3.56 -10.10 -1.84
N GLN A 161 -4.12 -11.03 -1.08
CA GLN A 161 -4.52 -12.35 -1.56
C GLN A 161 -5.95 -12.63 -1.11
N LEU A 162 -6.76 -13.23 -1.99
CA LEU A 162 -8.04 -13.81 -1.63
C LEU A 162 -7.81 -15.24 -1.11
N ASP A 163 -8.15 -15.47 0.16
CA ASP A 163 -8.00 -16.78 0.79
C ASP A 163 -9.30 -17.59 0.75
N GLY A 164 -10.45 -16.90 0.69
CA GLY A 164 -11.74 -17.56 0.62
C GLY A 164 -12.87 -16.61 0.23
N LEU A 165 -13.89 -17.17 -0.39
CA LEU A 165 -15.15 -16.49 -0.70
C LEU A 165 -16.29 -17.46 -0.43
N ASP A 166 -17.26 -17.03 0.37
CA ASP A 166 -18.42 -17.80 0.79
C ASP A 166 -19.68 -16.99 0.48
N ASP A 167 -20.46 -17.44 -0.49
CA ASP A 167 -21.72 -16.79 -0.89
C ASP A 167 -22.90 -17.45 -0.17
N ARG A 168 -23.50 -16.70 0.75
CA ARG A 168 -24.63 -17.13 1.58
C ARG A 168 -25.92 -16.46 1.13
N ALA A 169 -27.03 -16.97 1.63
CA ALA A 169 -28.37 -16.48 1.27
C ALA A 169 -28.58 -14.98 1.60
N ASP A 170 -27.95 -14.46 2.66
CA ASP A 170 -28.11 -13.09 3.15
C ASP A 170 -26.95 -12.17 2.80
N LYS A 171 -25.73 -12.73 2.64
CA LYS A 171 -24.52 -11.98 2.34
C LYS A 171 -23.43 -12.84 1.70
N THR A 172 -22.50 -12.17 1.05
CA THR A 172 -21.23 -12.75 0.62
C THR A 172 -20.13 -12.37 1.62
N ILE A 173 -19.29 -13.33 1.98
CA ILE A 173 -18.16 -13.15 2.90
C ILE A 173 -16.87 -13.46 2.16
N ALA A 174 -15.89 -12.55 2.24
CA ALA A 174 -14.57 -12.74 1.65
C ALA A 174 -13.50 -12.65 2.72
N THR A 175 -12.55 -13.59 2.70
CA THR A 175 -11.36 -13.56 3.55
C THR A 175 -10.16 -13.16 2.71
N LEU A 176 -9.52 -12.07 3.09
CA LEU A 176 -8.33 -11.54 2.44
C LEU A 176 -7.14 -11.64 3.38
N THR A 177 -5.93 -11.84 2.85
CA THR A 177 -4.69 -11.61 3.59
C THR A 177 -3.92 -10.47 2.94
N PHE A 178 -3.60 -9.46 3.75
CA PHE A 178 -2.72 -8.35 3.42
C PHE A 178 -1.35 -8.60 4.05
N SER A 179 -0.29 -8.31 3.31
CA SER A 179 1.07 -8.37 3.83
C SER A 179 1.96 -7.30 3.21
N GLY A 180 3.00 -6.89 3.93
CA GLY A 180 3.90 -5.83 3.48
C GLY A 180 4.86 -5.41 4.56
N VAL A 181 5.40 -4.20 4.43
CA VAL A 181 6.26 -3.56 5.44
C VAL A 181 5.60 -2.27 5.91
N SER A 182 5.31 -2.18 7.21
CA SER A 182 4.74 -1.00 7.86
C SER A 182 5.83 -0.12 8.46
N LYS A 183 5.69 1.19 8.37
CA LYS A 183 6.71 2.16 8.80
C LYS A 183 6.06 3.34 9.49
N ASN A 184 6.67 3.80 10.57
CA ASN A 184 6.22 5.01 11.28
C ASN A 184 6.82 6.30 10.68
N SER A 185 7.76 6.17 9.74
CA SER A 185 8.39 7.27 9.00
C SER A 185 8.96 6.76 7.68
N ARG A 186 9.06 7.63 6.67
CA ARG A 186 9.63 7.28 5.35
C ARG A 186 11.11 6.87 5.40
N PHE A 187 11.81 7.23 6.47
CA PHE A 187 13.22 6.88 6.67
C PHE A 187 13.40 5.62 7.53
N ASP A 188 12.31 5.08 8.05
CA ASP A 188 12.32 3.85 8.84
C ASP A 188 12.50 2.63 7.93
N GLN A 189 13.16 1.60 8.45
CA GLN A 189 13.24 0.28 7.81
C GLN A 189 11.87 -0.40 7.85
N GLY A 190 11.09 -0.14 8.90
CA GLY A 190 9.77 -0.70 9.09
C GLY A 190 9.75 -2.14 9.58
N GLU A 191 8.55 -2.62 9.86
CA GLU A 191 8.25 -3.95 10.37
C GLU A 191 7.37 -4.70 9.37
N ALA A 192 7.76 -5.93 9.04
CA ALA A 192 6.94 -6.79 8.20
C ALA A 192 5.63 -7.11 8.92
N PHE A 193 4.51 -7.04 8.21
CA PHE A 193 3.20 -7.39 8.75
C PHE A 193 2.49 -8.38 7.83
N SER A 194 1.57 -9.14 8.43
CA SER A 194 0.62 -10.00 7.76
C SER A 194 -0.67 -10.01 8.56
N GLU A 195 -1.78 -9.65 7.93
CA GLU A 195 -3.08 -9.62 8.58
C GLU A 195 -4.18 -10.15 7.66
N SER A 196 -5.15 -10.83 8.25
CA SER A 196 -6.31 -11.33 7.55
C SER A 196 -7.52 -10.48 7.86
N TRP A 197 -8.24 -10.08 6.82
CA TRP A 197 -9.46 -9.28 6.90
C TRP A 197 -10.65 -10.15 6.49
N ASN A 198 -11.71 -10.08 7.29
CA ASN A 198 -12.99 -10.66 6.96
C ASN A 198 -13.91 -9.54 6.45
N MET A 199 -14.24 -9.60 5.17
CA MET A 199 -15.10 -8.64 4.49
C MET A 199 -16.50 -9.23 4.33
N GLU A 200 -17.53 -8.41 4.49
CA GLU A 200 -18.91 -8.80 4.19
C GLU A 200 -19.58 -7.83 3.24
N ARG A 201 -20.46 -8.37 2.39
CA ARG A 201 -21.30 -7.60 1.47
C ARG A 201 -22.71 -8.17 1.48
N GLN A 202 -23.70 -7.33 1.73
CA GLN A 202 -25.11 -7.75 1.67
C GLN A 202 -25.49 -8.15 0.24
N GLN A 203 -26.49 -9.03 0.11
CA GLN A 203 -27.03 -9.37 -1.19
C GLN A 203 -27.75 -8.19 -1.86
N GLY A 204 -27.78 -8.21 -3.20
CA GLY A 204 -28.39 -7.17 -4.03
C GLY A 204 -27.37 -6.30 -4.77
N ASP A 205 -27.88 -5.38 -5.57
CA ASP A 205 -27.05 -4.53 -6.42
C ASP A 205 -26.42 -3.40 -5.62
N ASN A 206 -25.21 -2.99 -6.02
CA ASN A 206 -24.48 -1.84 -5.46
C ASN A 206 -24.25 -1.86 -3.94
N GLN A 207 -24.34 -3.02 -3.30
CA GLN A 207 -24.00 -3.16 -1.87
C GLN A 207 -22.49 -3.01 -1.66
N PRO A 208 -22.06 -2.23 -0.65
CA PRO A 208 -20.64 -2.05 -0.35
C PRO A 208 -20.06 -3.31 0.31
N TRP A 209 -18.74 -3.46 0.18
CA TRP A 209 -17.96 -4.38 1.00
C TRP A 209 -17.55 -3.66 2.29
N LEU A 210 -17.80 -4.27 3.44
CA LEU A 210 -17.46 -3.73 4.75
C LEU A 210 -16.51 -4.68 5.49
N VAL A 211 -15.54 -4.12 6.21
CA VAL A 211 -14.67 -4.88 7.10
C VAL A 211 -15.44 -5.29 8.35
N ALA A 212 -15.62 -6.60 8.53
CA ALA A 212 -16.27 -7.19 9.71
C ALA A 212 -15.27 -7.73 10.75
N GLY A 213 -14.03 -7.97 10.35
CA GLY A 213 -13.00 -8.56 11.21
C GLY A 213 -11.60 -8.26 10.69
N ILE A 214 -10.65 -8.00 11.59
CA ILE A 214 -9.21 -7.89 11.29
C ILE A 214 -8.48 -8.79 12.29
N ARG A 215 -7.50 -9.56 11.81
CA ARG A 215 -6.68 -10.46 12.63
C ARG A 215 -5.23 -10.41 12.16
N GLN A 216 -4.30 -10.11 13.07
CA GLN A 216 -2.87 -10.24 12.81
C GLN A 216 -2.48 -11.73 12.70
N ASN A 217 -1.66 -12.08 11.70
CA ASN A 217 -1.30 -13.47 11.40
C ASN A 217 -0.02 -13.96 12.11
N GLY A 218 0.75 -13.05 12.73
CA GLY A 218 1.91 -13.37 13.57
C GLY A 218 3.18 -13.75 12.83
#